data_AF-A0A7S0B719-F1
#
_entry.id   AF-A0A7S0B719-F1
#
_cell.length_a   1.000
_cell.length_b   1.000
_cell.length_c   1.000
_cell.angle_alpha   90.00
_cell.angle_beta   90.00
_cell.angle_gamma   90.00
#
_symmetry.space_group_name_H-M   'P 1'
#
loop_
_entity.id
_entity.type
_entity.pdbx_description
1 polymer ?
#
loop_
_entity_poly.entity_id
_entity_poly.type
_entity_poly.pdbx_seq_one_letter_code
_entity_poly.pdbx_strand_id
1 'polypeptide(L)'
;MTAKAAKEMHAAHPGQKRTSLIPDALLDLEESGATIAAEAMAPSEEVDRRAKALAAVGAPPFRRFLKEAGIKEFERAVCETLQVSIGLYCNQACTHCHVESSPLRTEMMPEDVVNRCLHLLRTSPNVNTLDITGGAPELNSGFRPLVEGAAKLRDTGIRPGLRIIDRCNLTVLLEPGQEDLLDFLVQHQVDIIASLPSYDAEQTDRQRGRKVFERSVEALQMLNARGYGHGGANAKDGLRLDLVFNPPGPFLPPKQELLEVKYRQELSTERKIEFNQLITIANMPVKRFFDFLRKKGTLEGYMDLLVRNFNAETVPLVMCRNHVNVGWDGRLYDCDFNQQLELALGRPGLTVFDVDSLDDERLRRAPIATAAHCFGCTAAQGSS
;
A
#
# COMPACT_ATOMS: atom_id res chain seq x y z
N MET A 1 -12.45 13.46 11.40
CA MET A 1 -12.72 13.19 12.82
C MET A 1 -11.75 14.00 13.69
N THR A 2 -12.11 14.47 14.90
CA THR A 2 -11.15 15.16 15.79
C THR A 2 -10.31 14.16 16.58
N ALA A 3 -9.10 14.54 17.02
CA ALA A 3 -8.25 13.66 17.84
C ALA A 3 -8.92 13.26 19.16
N LYS A 4 -9.65 14.17 19.79
CA LYS A 4 -10.46 13.88 20.98
C LYS A 4 -11.53 12.81 20.69
N ALA A 5 -12.31 12.98 19.62
CA ALA A 5 -13.35 12.02 19.25
C ALA A 5 -12.76 10.64 18.90
N ALA A 6 -11.62 10.59 18.21
CA ALA A 6 -10.93 9.33 17.90
C ALA A 6 -10.41 8.64 19.17
N LYS A 7 -9.85 9.39 20.13
CA LYS A 7 -9.41 8.87 21.44
C LYS A 7 -10.59 8.32 22.25
N GLU A 8 -11.72 9.01 22.27
CA GLU A 8 -12.93 8.58 22.97
C GLU A 8 -13.54 7.30 22.36
N MET A 9 -13.57 7.21 21.02
CA MET A 9 -14.05 6.02 20.31
C MET A 9 -13.21 4.76 20.60
N HIS A 10 -11.91 4.94 20.86
CA HIS A 10 -10.94 3.86 21.09
C HIS A 10 -10.42 3.77 22.53
N ALA A 11 -11.14 4.36 23.48
CA ALA A 11 -10.79 4.29 24.89
C ALA A 11 -10.84 2.83 25.39
N ALA A 12 -9.89 2.47 26.27
CA ALA A 12 -9.85 1.14 26.86
C ALA A 12 -11.11 0.89 27.70
N HIS A 13 -11.84 -0.19 27.40
CA HIS A 13 -13.02 -0.60 28.16
C HIS A 13 -12.65 -1.65 29.21
N PRO A 14 -13.26 -1.62 30.42
CA PRO A 14 -13.05 -2.68 31.41
C PRO A 14 -13.44 -4.04 30.83
N GLY A 15 -12.47 -4.95 30.66
CA GLY A 15 -12.67 -6.30 30.10
C GLY A 15 -12.06 -6.54 28.71
N GLN A 16 -11.54 -5.50 28.03
CA GLN A 16 -10.78 -5.69 26.79
C GLN A 16 -9.45 -6.40 27.05
N LYS A 17 -9.17 -7.49 26.32
CA LYS A 17 -7.90 -8.22 26.40
C LYS A 17 -6.71 -7.44 25.80
N ARG A 18 -6.98 -6.55 24.85
CA ARG A 18 -5.98 -5.74 24.13
C ARG A 18 -6.47 -4.30 24.01
N THR A 19 -5.55 -3.35 24.09
CA THR A 19 -5.86 -1.91 23.90
C THR A 19 -5.64 -1.50 22.44
N SER A 20 -6.40 -0.53 21.95
CA SER A 20 -6.17 0.04 20.62
C SER A 20 -4.83 0.76 20.54
N LEU A 21 -4.17 0.73 19.36
CA LEU A 21 -2.97 1.53 19.08
C LEU A 21 -3.32 2.99 18.73
N ILE A 22 -4.59 3.29 18.45
CA ILE A 22 -5.03 4.60 17.97
C ILE A 22 -4.68 5.75 18.92
N PRO A 23 -4.87 5.63 20.25
CA PRO A 23 -4.45 6.68 21.17
C PRO A 23 -2.96 7.01 21.08
N ASP A 24 -2.10 5.99 20.95
CA ASP A 24 -0.66 6.15 20.77
C ASP A 24 -0.32 6.80 19.42
N ALA A 25 -0.97 6.36 18.33
CA ALA A 25 -0.78 6.93 17.00
C ALA A 25 -1.20 8.41 16.91
N LEU A 26 -2.23 8.80 17.67
CA LEU A 26 -2.66 10.20 17.76
C LEU A 26 -1.68 11.07 18.55
N LEU A 27 -1.08 10.52 19.61
CA LEU A 27 0.01 11.20 20.34
C LEU A 27 1.24 11.39 19.44
N ASP A 28 1.64 10.37 18.68
CA ASP A 28 2.74 10.46 17.71
C ASP A 28 2.48 11.56 16.67
N LEU A 29 1.25 11.67 16.16
CA LEU A 29 0.86 12.75 15.24
C LEU A 29 0.99 14.14 15.88
N GLU A 30 0.45 14.31 17.09
CA GLU A 30 0.52 15.56 17.85
C GLU A 30 1.99 15.98 18.10
N GLU A 31 2.85 15.05 18.52
CA GLU A 31 4.28 15.31 18.79
C GLU A 31 5.09 15.62 17.53
N SER A 32 4.78 14.98 16.39
CA SER A 32 5.50 15.20 15.14
C SER A 32 5.24 16.59 14.51
N GLY A 33 4.18 17.27 14.96
CA GLY A 33 3.67 18.50 14.34
C GLY A 33 3.16 18.27 12.92
N ALA A 34 2.80 17.03 12.57
CA ALA A 34 2.07 16.77 11.33
C ALA A 34 0.73 17.49 11.40
N THR A 35 0.44 18.36 10.44
CA THR A 35 -0.80 19.14 10.38
C THR A 35 -2.00 18.21 10.54
N ILE A 36 -2.75 18.42 11.62
CA ILE A 36 -3.99 17.72 11.91
C ILE A 36 -4.97 18.08 10.79
N ALA A 37 -5.69 17.08 10.25
CA ALA A 37 -6.61 17.24 9.12
C ALA A 37 -7.65 18.39 9.26
N ALA A 38 -7.87 18.90 10.48
CA ALA A 38 -8.75 20.03 10.76
C ALA A 38 -8.20 21.41 10.32
N GLU A 39 -6.89 21.54 10.06
CA GLU A 39 -6.24 22.78 9.58
C GLU A 39 -5.69 22.64 8.14
N ALA A 40 -6.01 21.53 7.46
CA ALA A 40 -5.47 21.22 6.14
C ALA A 40 -6.20 21.99 5.02
N MET A 41 -5.42 22.41 4.00
CA MET A 41 -5.94 22.88 2.72
C MET A 41 -6.85 21.83 2.07
N ALA A 42 -7.65 22.21 1.07
CA ALA A 42 -8.43 21.21 0.34
C ALA A 42 -7.48 20.14 -0.25
N PRO A 43 -7.82 18.84 -0.21
CA PRO A 43 -6.92 17.77 -0.63
C PRO A 43 -6.31 17.96 -2.03
N SER A 44 -7.10 18.49 -2.97
CA SER A 44 -6.65 18.81 -4.33
C SER A 44 -5.64 19.96 -4.38
N GLU A 45 -5.78 20.99 -3.54
CA GLU A 45 -4.82 22.09 -3.43
C GLU A 45 -3.49 21.61 -2.81
N GLU A 46 -3.56 20.67 -1.87
CA GLU A 46 -2.37 20.05 -1.27
C GLU A 46 -1.61 19.18 -2.28
N VAL A 47 -2.33 18.38 -3.07
CA VAL A 47 -1.76 17.58 -4.16
C VAL A 47 -1.09 18.49 -5.20
N ASP A 48 -1.76 19.57 -5.63
CA ASP A 48 -1.20 20.53 -6.56
C ASP A 48 0.06 21.21 -6.00
N ARG A 49 0.06 21.61 -4.73
CA ARG A 49 1.24 22.20 -4.06
C ARG A 49 2.42 21.23 -4.02
N ARG A 50 2.19 19.97 -3.63
CA ARG A 50 3.25 18.95 -3.54
C ARG A 50 3.79 18.59 -4.93
N ALA A 51 2.91 18.43 -5.92
CA ALA A 51 3.29 18.18 -7.31
C ALA A 51 4.12 19.34 -7.89
N LYS A 52 3.70 20.60 -7.68
CA LYS A 52 4.45 21.79 -8.08
C LYS A 52 5.81 21.87 -7.40
N ALA A 53 5.87 21.62 -6.09
CA ALA A 53 7.12 21.64 -5.35
C ALA A 53 8.07 20.50 -5.78
N LEU A 54 7.55 19.30 -6.05
CA LEU A 54 8.33 18.19 -6.59
C LEU A 54 8.85 18.50 -8.01
N ALA A 55 8.06 19.18 -8.84
CA ALA A 55 8.50 19.66 -10.15
C ALA A 55 9.57 20.77 -10.04
N ALA A 56 9.47 21.63 -9.01
CA ALA A 56 10.41 22.72 -8.76
C ALA A 56 11.81 22.26 -8.29
N VAL A 57 11.95 21.01 -7.85
CA VAL A 57 13.25 20.39 -7.51
C VAL A 57 14.19 20.33 -8.73
N GLY A 58 13.67 20.49 -9.94
CA GLY A 58 14.47 20.48 -11.16
C GLY A 58 14.84 19.08 -11.64
N ALA A 59 14.18 18.04 -11.11
CA ALA A 59 14.30 16.68 -11.63
C ALA A 59 13.90 16.68 -13.12
N PRO A 60 14.69 16.05 -14.02
CA PRO A 60 14.33 16.02 -15.43
C PRO A 60 13.02 15.24 -15.63
N PRO A 61 12.22 15.55 -16.67
CA PRO A 61 10.97 14.83 -16.92
C PRO A 61 11.21 13.33 -17.10
N PHE A 62 10.47 12.49 -16.38
CA PHE A 62 10.61 11.02 -16.44
C PHE A 62 10.53 10.47 -17.88
N ARG A 63 9.64 11.03 -18.71
CA ARG A 63 9.50 10.66 -20.14
C ARG A 63 10.78 10.81 -20.95
N ARG A 64 11.68 11.71 -20.56
CA ARG A 64 12.99 11.86 -21.19
C ARG A 64 13.82 10.58 -21.04
N PHE A 65 13.89 10.03 -19.82
CA PHE A 65 14.63 8.80 -19.52
C PHE A 65 14.02 7.59 -20.23
N LEU A 66 12.68 7.50 -20.31
CA LEU A 66 12.02 6.48 -21.12
C LEU A 66 12.47 6.53 -22.58
N LYS A 67 12.48 7.73 -23.18
CA LYS A 67 12.91 7.93 -24.57
C LYS A 67 14.38 7.60 -24.78
N GLU A 68 15.26 8.02 -23.87
CA GLU A 68 16.69 7.71 -23.89
C GLU A 68 16.96 6.20 -23.75
N ALA A 69 16.12 5.48 -22.99
CA ALA A 69 16.12 4.03 -22.88
C ALA A 69 15.44 3.31 -24.09
N GLY A 70 15.01 4.04 -25.12
CA GLY A 70 14.39 3.46 -26.31
C GLY A 70 12.89 3.13 -26.16
N ILE A 71 12.26 3.49 -25.06
CA ILE A 71 10.84 3.26 -24.78
C ILE A 71 10.04 4.43 -25.37
N LYS A 72 9.50 4.20 -26.57
CA LYS A 72 8.75 5.23 -27.32
C LYS A 72 7.34 5.42 -26.76
N GLU A 73 6.65 4.32 -26.47
CA GLU A 73 5.28 4.33 -25.94
C GLU A 73 5.24 3.60 -24.60
N PHE A 74 4.86 4.33 -23.55
CA PHE A 74 4.68 3.78 -22.21
C PHE A 74 3.19 3.66 -21.91
N GLU A 75 2.63 2.56 -22.40
CA GLU A 75 1.19 2.27 -22.38
C GLU A 75 0.88 1.13 -21.40
N ARG A 76 -0.38 0.98 -21.01
CA ARG A 76 -0.82 -0.18 -20.22
C ARG A 76 -0.78 -1.47 -21.05
N ALA A 77 -0.29 -2.55 -20.45
CA ALA A 77 -0.44 -3.91 -20.93
C ALA A 77 -1.85 -4.45 -20.62
N VAL A 78 -2.05 -5.77 -20.76
CA VAL A 78 -3.29 -6.42 -20.31
C VAL A 78 -3.40 -6.30 -18.79
N CYS A 79 -4.60 -6.03 -18.30
CA CYS A 79 -4.83 -5.94 -16.87
C CYS A 79 -4.78 -7.34 -16.24
N GLU A 80 -3.87 -7.54 -15.30
CA GLU A 80 -3.74 -8.79 -14.56
C GLU A 80 -4.15 -8.62 -13.09
N THR A 81 -4.06 -7.40 -12.57
CA THR A 81 -4.41 -7.08 -11.19
C THR A 81 -5.38 -5.92 -11.10
N LEU A 82 -6.46 -6.11 -10.34
CA LEU A 82 -7.28 -5.01 -9.83
C LEU A 82 -6.77 -4.65 -8.45
N GLN A 83 -6.14 -3.49 -8.32
CA GLN A 83 -5.75 -2.93 -7.04
C GLN A 83 -6.86 -2.03 -6.51
N VAL A 84 -7.22 -2.16 -5.23
CA VAL A 84 -8.32 -1.42 -4.60
C VAL A 84 -7.80 -0.72 -3.35
N SER A 85 -7.61 0.59 -3.42
CA SER A 85 -7.30 1.44 -2.27
C SER A 85 -8.60 1.79 -1.55
N ILE A 86 -9.00 0.98 -0.58
CA ILE A 86 -10.36 0.99 -0.03
C ILE A 86 -10.67 2.17 0.91
N GLY A 87 -9.66 2.89 1.38
CA GLY A 87 -9.84 4.05 2.24
C GLY A 87 -8.53 4.55 2.83
N LEU A 88 -8.60 5.57 3.66
CA LEU A 88 -7.41 6.21 4.27
C LEU A 88 -7.39 6.08 5.81
N TYR A 89 -8.46 5.55 6.41
CA TYR A 89 -8.49 5.28 7.85
C TYR A 89 -7.54 4.15 8.24
N CYS A 90 -6.74 4.37 9.27
CA CYS A 90 -5.75 3.41 9.77
C CYS A 90 -5.56 3.56 11.27
N ASN A 91 -5.24 2.48 11.98
CA ASN A 91 -4.85 2.51 13.39
C ASN A 91 -3.41 3.00 13.65
N GLN A 92 -2.60 3.20 12.60
CA GLN A 92 -1.24 3.73 12.64
C GLN A 92 -1.17 5.11 11.98
N ALA A 93 -0.07 5.83 12.22
CA ALA A 93 0.21 7.12 11.60
C ALA A 93 1.68 7.24 11.15
N CYS A 94 2.12 6.31 10.30
CA CYS A 94 3.53 6.21 9.88
C CYS A 94 4.05 7.52 9.28
N THR A 95 5.31 7.85 9.57
CA THR A 95 5.98 9.07 9.12
C THR A 95 6.30 9.07 7.61
N HIS A 96 6.39 7.89 7.01
CA HIS A 96 6.67 7.68 5.58
C HIS A 96 5.45 7.22 4.77
N CYS A 97 4.24 7.26 5.35
CA CYS A 97 3.03 6.75 4.69
C CYS A 97 2.76 7.49 3.38
N HIS A 98 2.88 6.79 2.24
CA HIS A 98 2.61 7.35 0.92
C HIS A 98 1.11 7.57 0.67
N VAL A 99 0.24 6.90 1.43
CA VAL A 99 -1.23 7.04 1.38
C VAL A 99 -1.74 8.11 2.36
N GLU A 100 -0.88 8.58 3.27
CA GLU A 100 -1.22 9.56 4.32
C GLU A 100 -2.33 9.10 5.29
N SER A 101 -2.39 7.80 5.54
CA SER A 101 -3.41 7.17 6.37
C SER A 101 -3.21 7.42 7.86
N SER A 102 -4.30 7.62 8.59
CA SER A 102 -4.28 7.84 10.04
C SER A 102 -5.63 7.57 10.70
N PRO A 103 -5.69 7.56 12.04
CA PRO A 103 -6.97 7.43 12.74
C PRO A 103 -7.88 8.66 12.58
N LEU A 104 -7.40 9.75 11.96
CA LEU A 104 -8.17 10.98 11.75
C LEU A 104 -8.87 11.04 10.39
N ARG A 105 -8.47 10.16 9.46
CA ARG A 105 -9.04 10.03 8.12
C ARG A 105 -10.45 9.46 8.18
N THR A 106 -11.28 9.82 7.20
CA THR A 106 -12.70 9.41 7.13
C THR A 106 -13.06 8.82 5.78
N GLU A 107 -12.13 8.84 4.83
CA GLU A 107 -12.27 8.29 3.50
C GLU A 107 -12.46 6.77 3.59
N MET A 108 -13.64 6.32 3.20
CA MET A 108 -14.07 4.93 3.22
C MET A 108 -14.80 4.62 1.91
N MET A 109 -14.47 3.49 1.28
CA MET A 109 -15.15 3.03 0.08
C MET A 109 -16.63 2.73 0.36
N PRO A 110 -17.57 3.32 -0.40
CA PRO A 110 -18.99 3.04 -0.27
C PRO A 110 -19.35 1.70 -0.92
N GLU A 111 -20.50 1.15 -0.50
CA GLU A 111 -20.95 -0.20 -0.90
C GLU A 111 -21.17 -0.35 -2.41
N ASP A 112 -21.67 0.69 -3.08
CA ASP A 112 -21.88 0.71 -4.53
C ASP A 112 -20.56 0.59 -5.31
N VAL A 113 -19.48 1.23 -4.84
CA VAL A 113 -18.14 1.09 -5.40
C VAL A 113 -17.59 -0.32 -5.14
N VAL A 114 -17.77 -0.90 -3.94
CA VAL A 114 -17.39 -2.30 -3.67
C VAL A 114 -18.09 -3.25 -4.64
N ASN A 115 -19.40 -3.10 -4.80
CA ASN A 115 -20.19 -3.90 -5.73
C ASN A 115 -19.72 -3.74 -7.17
N ARG A 116 -19.30 -2.53 -7.56
CA ARG A 116 -18.75 -2.30 -8.89
C ARG A 116 -17.37 -2.94 -9.07
N CYS A 117 -16.49 -2.90 -8.07
CA CYS A 117 -15.22 -3.62 -8.10
C CYS A 117 -15.43 -5.14 -8.28
N LEU A 118 -16.38 -5.74 -7.54
CA LEU A 118 -16.75 -7.15 -7.70
C LEU A 118 -17.31 -7.45 -9.10
N HIS A 119 -18.11 -6.53 -9.66
CA HIS A 119 -18.57 -6.67 -11.03
C HIS A 119 -17.40 -6.67 -12.02
N LEU A 120 -16.46 -5.73 -11.89
CA LEU A 120 -15.28 -5.65 -12.74
C LEU A 120 -14.41 -6.91 -12.64
N LEU A 121 -14.21 -7.46 -11.44
CA LEU A 121 -13.54 -8.75 -11.28
C LEU A 121 -14.27 -9.86 -12.03
N ARG A 122 -15.59 -9.91 -11.95
CA ARG A 122 -16.39 -10.92 -12.63
C ARG A 122 -16.28 -10.83 -14.16
N THR A 123 -16.23 -9.62 -14.72
CA THR A 123 -16.27 -9.36 -16.17
C THR A 123 -14.89 -9.17 -16.82
N SER A 124 -13.81 -9.34 -16.06
CA SER A 124 -12.43 -9.15 -16.55
C SER A 124 -11.64 -10.46 -16.46
N PRO A 125 -11.71 -11.34 -17.48
CA PRO A 125 -11.14 -12.69 -17.41
C PRO A 125 -9.63 -12.72 -17.19
N ASN A 126 -8.90 -11.70 -17.68
CA ASN A 126 -7.44 -11.61 -17.54
C ASN A 126 -6.97 -11.26 -16.11
N VAL A 127 -7.86 -10.74 -15.27
CA VAL A 127 -7.51 -10.17 -13.95
C VAL A 127 -7.42 -11.26 -12.89
N ASN A 128 -6.26 -11.89 -12.76
CA ASN A 128 -6.05 -13.03 -11.86
C ASN A 128 -5.79 -12.63 -10.39
N THR A 129 -5.64 -11.35 -10.09
CA THR A 129 -5.36 -10.87 -8.73
C THR A 129 -6.27 -9.70 -8.34
N LEU A 130 -6.85 -9.77 -7.14
CA LEU A 130 -7.40 -8.65 -6.40
C LEU A 130 -6.38 -8.25 -5.32
N ASP A 131 -5.85 -7.03 -5.39
CA ASP A 131 -4.87 -6.48 -4.44
C ASP A 131 -5.51 -5.36 -3.60
N ILE A 132 -5.85 -5.64 -2.34
CA ILE A 132 -6.54 -4.71 -1.47
C ILE A 132 -5.53 -3.93 -0.63
N THR A 133 -5.58 -2.60 -0.73
CA THR A 133 -4.69 -1.65 -0.04
C THR A 133 -5.49 -0.48 0.55
N GLY A 134 -4.82 0.51 1.12
CA GLY A 134 -5.43 1.69 1.72
C GLY A 134 -4.76 2.06 3.04
N GLY A 135 -5.56 2.41 4.05
CA GLY A 135 -5.06 2.77 5.37
C GLY A 135 -4.65 1.56 6.20
N ALA A 136 -5.57 1.05 7.01
CA ALA A 136 -5.63 -0.39 7.25
C ALA A 136 -6.91 -0.88 6.55
N PRO A 137 -6.81 -1.61 5.42
CA PRO A 137 -7.97 -2.10 4.67
C PRO A 137 -9.03 -2.75 5.54
N GLU A 138 -8.61 -3.53 6.53
CA GLU A 138 -9.41 -4.39 7.39
C GLU A 138 -10.32 -3.60 8.36
N LEU A 139 -10.04 -2.31 8.55
CA LEU A 139 -10.89 -1.38 9.31
C LEU A 139 -12.00 -0.75 8.45
N ASN A 140 -11.99 -0.97 7.14
CA ASN A 140 -12.99 -0.45 6.22
C ASN A 140 -14.21 -1.39 6.13
N SER A 141 -15.42 -0.84 6.14
CA SER A 141 -16.67 -1.62 6.05
C SER A 141 -16.81 -2.42 4.75
N GLY A 142 -16.15 -1.99 3.68
CA GLY A 142 -16.13 -2.67 2.38
C GLY A 142 -15.15 -3.83 2.29
N PHE A 143 -14.22 -4.00 3.24
CA PHE A 143 -13.16 -5.02 3.16
C PHE A 143 -13.73 -6.43 3.14
N ARG A 144 -14.55 -6.77 4.14
CA ARG A 144 -15.13 -8.11 4.26
C ARG A 144 -16.04 -8.45 3.07
N PRO A 145 -17.00 -7.56 2.67
CA PRO A 145 -17.80 -7.81 1.47
C PRO A 145 -16.96 -7.99 0.19
N LEU A 146 -15.87 -7.23 0.03
CA LEU A 146 -15.00 -7.35 -1.13
C LEU A 146 -14.25 -8.70 -1.15
N VAL A 147 -13.70 -9.13 -0.01
CA VAL A 147 -13.02 -10.43 0.14
C VAL A 147 -14.00 -11.58 -0.07
N GLU A 148 -15.16 -11.56 0.59
CA GLU A 148 -16.20 -12.59 0.47
C GLU A 148 -16.72 -12.70 -0.97
N GLY A 149 -16.98 -11.56 -1.62
CA GLY A 149 -17.42 -11.50 -2.99
C GLY A 149 -16.37 -12.07 -3.96
N ALA A 150 -15.10 -11.70 -3.79
CA ALA A 150 -14.00 -12.22 -4.60
C ALA A 150 -13.78 -13.73 -4.36
N ALA A 151 -13.83 -14.19 -3.11
CA ALA A 151 -13.76 -15.60 -2.76
C ALA A 151 -14.92 -16.38 -3.40
N LYS A 152 -16.15 -15.85 -3.36
CA LYS A 152 -17.30 -16.47 -4.04
C LYS A 152 -17.08 -16.58 -5.55
N LEU A 153 -16.51 -15.57 -6.21
CA LEU A 153 -16.17 -15.65 -7.64
C LEU A 153 -15.16 -16.76 -7.92
N ARG A 154 -14.18 -16.96 -7.04
CA ARG A 154 -13.21 -18.06 -7.10
C ARG A 154 -13.88 -19.42 -6.91
N ASP A 155 -14.64 -19.57 -5.83
CA ASP A 155 -15.17 -20.86 -5.37
C ASP A 155 -16.32 -21.37 -6.26
N THR A 156 -17.07 -20.46 -6.90
CA THR A 156 -18.09 -20.82 -7.91
C THR A 156 -17.50 -21.15 -9.28
N GLY A 157 -16.18 -21.01 -9.46
CA GLY A 157 -15.49 -21.26 -10.72
C GLY A 157 -15.67 -20.16 -11.77
N ILE A 158 -16.24 -19.00 -11.40
CA ILE A 158 -16.36 -17.86 -12.32
C ILE A 158 -14.98 -17.25 -12.58
N ARG A 159 -14.17 -17.09 -11.53
CA ARG A 159 -12.77 -16.63 -11.60
C ARG A 159 -11.85 -17.67 -10.93
N PRO A 160 -11.65 -18.85 -11.54
CA PRO A 160 -10.87 -19.91 -10.92
C PRO A 160 -9.42 -19.42 -10.71
N GLY A 161 -8.87 -19.68 -9.53
CA GLY A 161 -7.52 -19.24 -9.19
C GLY A 161 -7.37 -17.73 -8.94
N LEU A 162 -8.45 -16.97 -8.79
CA LEU A 162 -8.38 -15.57 -8.37
C LEU A 162 -7.64 -15.46 -7.03
N ARG A 163 -6.50 -14.79 -7.05
CA ARG A 163 -5.70 -14.49 -5.87
C ARG A 163 -6.27 -13.25 -5.18
N ILE A 164 -6.41 -13.29 -3.86
CA ILE A 164 -6.87 -12.16 -3.05
C ILE A 164 -5.72 -11.78 -2.12
N ILE A 165 -5.26 -10.53 -2.19
CA ILE A 165 -4.16 -10.01 -1.40
C ILE A 165 -4.68 -8.93 -0.45
N ASP A 166 -4.24 -8.99 0.80
CA ASP A 166 -4.42 -7.97 1.82
C ASP A 166 -3.07 -7.32 2.16
N ARG A 167 -2.95 -6.01 1.90
CA ARG A 167 -1.78 -5.21 2.28
C ARG A 167 -1.93 -4.74 3.72
N CYS A 168 -1.51 -5.61 4.62
CA CYS A 168 -1.72 -5.50 6.06
C CYS A 168 -0.62 -4.67 6.75
N ASN A 169 -1.01 -3.91 7.77
CA ASN A 169 -0.06 -3.19 8.65
C ASN A 169 0.36 -4.00 9.89
N LEU A 170 -0.08 -5.25 9.99
CA LEU A 170 0.05 -6.22 11.09
C LEU A 170 -0.70 -5.86 12.38
N THR A 171 -0.54 -4.64 12.89
CA THR A 171 -1.09 -4.30 14.22
C THR A 171 -2.61 -4.25 14.25
N VAL A 172 -3.25 -4.09 13.09
CA VAL A 172 -4.71 -4.19 12.93
C VAL A 172 -5.29 -5.53 13.39
N LEU A 173 -4.54 -6.64 13.27
CA LEU A 173 -4.95 -7.97 13.77
C LEU A 173 -5.10 -8.01 15.30
N LEU A 174 -4.60 -7.00 16.00
CA LEU A 174 -4.65 -6.87 17.45
C LEU A 174 -5.57 -5.74 17.90
N GLU A 175 -6.21 -5.02 16.99
CA GLU A 175 -7.15 -3.96 17.33
C GLU A 175 -8.45 -4.55 17.92
N PRO A 176 -9.06 -3.87 18.90
CA PRO A 176 -10.39 -4.26 19.38
C PRO A 176 -11.43 -4.28 18.26
N GLY A 177 -12.26 -5.31 18.23
CA GLY A 177 -13.25 -5.53 17.16
C GLY A 177 -12.70 -6.26 15.93
N GLN A 178 -11.42 -6.66 15.94
CA GLN A 178 -10.80 -7.47 14.88
C GLN A 178 -10.39 -8.86 15.39
N GLU A 179 -11.00 -9.35 16.48
CA GLU A 179 -10.65 -10.62 17.10
C GLU A 179 -10.84 -11.83 16.17
N ASP A 180 -11.80 -11.75 15.25
CA ASP A 180 -12.11 -12.79 14.25
C ASP A 180 -11.39 -12.57 12.91
N LEU A 181 -10.66 -11.46 12.73
CA LEU A 181 -10.06 -11.08 11.45
C LEU A 181 -9.10 -12.15 10.93
N LEU A 182 -8.27 -12.72 11.80
CA LEU A 182 -7.35 -13.80 11.41
C LEU A 182 -8.09 -15.05 10.94
N ASP A 183 -9.18 -15.44 11.62
CA ASP A 183 -10.03 -16.55 11.19
C ASP A 183 -10.65 -16.28 9.82
N PHE A 184 -11.13 -15.05 9.62
CA PHE A 184 -11.70 -14.59 8.36
C PHE A 184 -10.70 -14.66 7.20
N LEU A 185 -9.48 -14.13 7.38
CA LEU A 185 -8.43 -14.17 6.35
C LEU A 185 -8.05 -15.61 5.97
N VAL A 186 -7.91 -16.49 6.97
CA VAL A 186 -7.65 -17.92 6.78
C VAL A 186 -8.78 -18.59 6.00
N GLN A 187 -10.02 -18.37 6.41
CA GLN A 187 -11.22 -18.96 5.80
C GLN A 187 -11.29 -18.62 4.30
N HIS A 188 -10.96 -17.37 3.94
CA HIS A 188 -11.02 -16.90 2.56
C HIS A 188 -9.70 -17.09 1.79
N GLN A 189 -8.69 -17.72 2.38
CA GLN A 189 -7.37 -17.94 1.78
C GLN A 189 -6.79 -16.64 1.22
N VAL A 190 -6.81 -15.59 2.05
CA VAL A 190 -6.27 -14.28 1.67
C VAL A 190 -4.77 -14.30 1.87
N ASP A 191 -4.02 -13.95 0.83
CA ASP A 191 -2.58 -13.74 0.92
C ASP A 191 -2.28 -12.41 1.63
N ILE A 192 -1.26 -12.40 2.46
CA ILE A 192 -0.89 -11.20 3.23
C ILE A 192 0.43 -10.66 2.72
N ILE A 193 0.45 -9.37 2.37
CA ILE A 193 1.67 -8.61 2.15
C ILE A 193 1.79 -7.60 3.30
N ALA A 194 2.59 -7.94 4.30
CA ALA A 194 2.68 -7.21 5.55
C ALA A 194 3.84 -6.21 5.56
N SER A 195 3.58 -4.98 5.99
CA SER A 195 4.63 -3.97 6.11
C SER A 195 5.45 -4.12 7.40
N LEU A 196 6.73 -4.51 7.28
CA LEU A 196 7.69 -4.61 8.38
C LEU A 196 9.04 -3.96 7.99
N PRO A 197 9.22 -2.65 8.23
CA PRO A 197 10.32 -1.86 7.69
C PRO A 197 11.69 -2.22 8.28
N SER A 198 11.73 -2.96 9.38
CA SER A 198 12.96 -3.49 9.97
C SER A 198 12.64 -4.67 10.89
N TYR A 199 13.59 -5.59 11.07
CA TYR A 199 13.57 -6.56 12.20
C TYR A 199 14.06 -5.90 13.50
N ASP A 200 14.50 -4.65 13.45
CA ASP A 200 14.88 -3.85 14.62
C ASP A 200 13.67 -3.06 15.17
N ALA A 201 13.51 -3.11 16.49
CA ALA A 201 12.38 -2.51 17.18
C ALA A 201 12.42 -0.98 17.14
N GLU A 202 13.59 -0.38 17.43
CA GLU A 202 13.76 1.07 17.48
C GLU A 202 13.51 1.71 16.11
N GLN A 203 14.03 1.09 15.04
CA GLN A 203 13.82 1.55 13.67
C GLN A 203 12.36 1.43 13.23
N THR A 204 11.70 0.33 13.58
CA THR A 204 10.29 0.13 13.23
C THR A 204 9.40 1.13 13.94
N ASP A 205 9.58 1.29 15.25
CA ASP A 205 8.77 2.20 16.05
C ASP A 205 9.00 3.67 15.64
N ARG A 206 10.23 4.06 15.32
CA ARG A 206 10.54 5.40 14.78
C ARG A 206 9.81 5.69 13.48
N GLN A 207 9.61 4.69 12.64
CA GLN A 207 8.99 4.86 11.32
C GLN A 207 7.47 4.76 11.35
N ARG A 208 6.93 3.85 12.16
CA ARG A 208 5.51 3.47 12.13
C ARG A 208 4.71 3.91 13.34
N GLY A 209 5.38 4.28 14.42
CA GLY A 209 4.76 4.71 15.68
C GLY A 209 5.18 3.82 16.85
N ARG A 210 5.01 4.34 18.06
CA ARG A 210 5.39 3.63 19.30
C ARG A 210 4.64 2.29 19.44
N LYS A 211 5.32 1.25 19.94
CA LYS A 211 4.76 -0.09 20.20
C LYS A 211 4.35 -0.87 18.95
N VAL A 212 4.66 -0.39 17.74
CA VAL A 212 4.30 -1.08 16.50
C VAL A 212 5.07 -2.38 16.38
N PHE A 213 6.38 -2.39 16.64
CA PHE A 213 7.21 -3.57 16.42
C PHE A 213 6.76 -4.78 17.26
N GLU A 214 6.56 -4.59 18.56
CA GLU A 214 6.12 -5.65 19.46
C GLU A 214 4.79 -6.26 18.98
N ARG A 215 3.84 -5.41 18.61
CA ARG A 215 2.54 -5.81 18.05
C ARG A 215 2.68 -6.51 16.70
N SER A 216 3.57 -6.05 15.83
CA SER A 216 3.86 -6.69 14.55
C SER A 216 4.43 -8.10 14.76
N VAL A 217 5.33 -8.29 15.73
CA VAL A 217 5.88 -9.60 16.10
C VAL A 217 4.79 -10.54 16.61
N GLU A 218 3.93 -10.07 17.53
CA GLU A 218 2.80 -10.86 18.03
C GLU A 218 1.84 -11.27 16.89
N ALA A 219 1.48 -10.33 16.01
CA ALA A 219 0.63 -10.60 14.86
C ALA A 219 1.25 -11.62 13.89
N LEU A 220 2.55 -11.52 13.61
CA LEU A 220 3.27 -12.49 12.76
C LEU A 220 3.31 -13.89 13.38
N GLN A 221 3.51 -14.00 14.69
CA GLN A 221 3.45 -15.28 15.40
C GLN A 221 2.06 -15.89 15.34
N MET A 222 1.01 -15.08 15.49
CA MET A 222 -0.38 -15.53 15.31
C MET A 222 -0.63 -16.02 13.88
N LEU A 223 -0.11 -15.32 12.88
CA LEU A 223 -0.21 -15.72 11.48
C LEU A 223 0.49 -17.06 11.21
N ASN A 224 1.75 -17.23 11.66
CA ASN A 224 2.47 -18.50 11.49
C ASN A 224 1.75 -19.65 12.19
N ALA A 225 1.23 -19.45 13.41
CA ALA A 225 0.45 -20.46 14.11
C ALA A 225 -0.81 -20.92 13.34
N ARG A 226 -1.25 -20.14 12.36
CA ARG A 226 -2.40 -20.41 11.48
C ARG A 226 -2.03 -20.88 10.08
N GLY A 227 -0.76 -21.12 9.83
CA GLY A 227 -0.28 -21.71 8.58
C GLY A 227 0.30 -20.71 7.59
N TYR A 228 0.32 -19.41 7.91
CA TYR A 228 0.92 -18.39 7.05
C TYR A 228 2.45 -18.48 7.03
N GLY A 229 3.07 -18.19 5.88
CA GLY A 229 4.52 -18.00 5.79
C GLY A 229 5.34 -19.29 5.61
N HIS A 230 4.72 -20.46 5.78
CA HIS A 230 5.41 -21.74 5.69
C HIS A 230 5.70 -22.17 4.24
N GLY A 231 6.76 -22.97 4.06
CA GLY A 231 7.13 -23.54 2.76
C GLY A 231 7.94 -22.63 1.83
N GLY A 232 8.21 -21.39 2.25
CA GLY A 232 9.03 -20.43 1.51
C GLY A 232 8.43 -19.97 0.17
N ALA A 233 9.25 -19.35 -0.68
CA ALA A 233 8.81 -18.74 -1.94
C ALA A 233 8.13 -19.69 -2.94
N ASN A 234 8.40 -20.99 -2.83
CA ASN A 234 7.95 -22.04 -3.76
C ASN A 234 6.84 -22.92 -3.19
N ALA A 235 6.23 -22.53 -2.07
CA ALA A 235 5.09 -23.24 -1.50
C ALA A 235 3.96 -23.31 -2.54
N LYS A 236 3.60 -24.53 -2.97
CA LYS A 236 2.49 -24.76 -3.89
C LYS A 236 1.14 -24.77 -3.19
N ASP A 237 1.16 -25.08 -1.91
CA ASP A 237 0.01 -25.18 -1.02
C ASP A 237 0.34 -24.41 0.26
N GLY A 238 -0.60 -23.61 0.78
CA GLY A 238 -0.44 -22.88 2.03
C GLY A 238 -0.86 -21.40 1.94
N LEU A 239 -1.00 -20.77 3.11
CA LEU A 239 -1.37 -19.36 3.21
C LEU A 239 -0.10 -18.49 3.08
N ARG A 240 -0.12 -17.55 2.14
CA ARG A 240 1.07 -16.75 1.83
C ARG A 240 1.21 -15.54 2.72
N LEU A 241 2.41 -15.31 3.24
CA LEU A 241 2.80 -14.13 4.00
C LEU A 241 4.12 -13.59 3.46
N ASP A 242 4.07 -12.45 2.78
CA ASP A 242 5.25 -11.71 2.36
C ASP A 242 5.47 -10.51 3.29
N LEU A 243 6.72 -10.11 3.49
CA LEU A 243 7.08 -8.93 4.27
C LEU A 243 7.59 -7.82 3.34
N VAL A 244 7.28 -6.57 3.65
CA VAL A 244 7.77 -5.41 2.92
C VAL A 244 8.76 -4.64 3.77
N PHE A 245 9.98 -4.47 3.24
CA PHE A 245 10.99 -3.57 3.77
C PHE A 245 10.95 -2.23 3.03
N ASN A 246 11.00 -1.15 3.80
CA ASN A 246 11.29 0.19 3.29
C ASN A 246 12.37 0.85 4.18
N PRO A 247 13.34 1.59 3.58
CA PRO A 247 14.42 2.21 4.33
C PRO A 247 13.93 3.22 5.38
N PRO A 248 14.67 3.44 6.49
CA PRO A 248 14.30 4.42 7.52
C PRO A 248 14.46 5.88 7.13
N GLY A 249 14.80 6.17 5.87
CA GLY A 249 15.12 7.52 5.43
C GLY A 249 15.29 7.63 3.90
N PRO A 250 15.94 8.70 3.43
CA PRO A 250 16.12 9.01 2.01
C PRO A 250 17.25 8.19 1.36
N PHE A 251 17.17 6.87 1.45
CA PHE A 251 18.14 5.94 0.88
C PHE A 251 17.42 4.92 -0.01
N LEU A 252 18.16 4.34 -0.97
CA LEU A 252 17.68 3.19 -1.72
C LEU A 252 17.79 1.93 -0.87
N PRO A 253 16.86 0.96 -1.03
CA PRO A 253 16.95 -0.30 -0.31
C PRO A 253 18.20 -1.10 -0.74
N PRO A 254 18.76 -1.94 0.16
CA PRO A 254 19.76 -2.93 -0.20
C PRO A 254 19.25 -3.94 -1.25
N LYS A 255 20.15 -4.80 -1.75
CA LYS A 255 19.75 -5.94 -2.59
C LYS A 255 18.75 -6.85 -1.87
N GLN A 256 17.62 -7.13 -2.52
CA GLN A 256 16.51 -7.84 -1.90
C GLN A 256 16.94 -9.23 -1.42
N GLU A 257 17.74 -9.96 -2.20
CA GLU A 257 18.17 -11.32 -1.86
C GLU A 257 19.04 -11.34 -0.60
N LEU A 258 19.97 -10.38 -0.49
CA LEU A 258 20.84 -10.28 0.68
C LEU A 258 20.07 -9.85 1.93
N LEU A 259 19.13 -8.92 1.77
CA LEU A 259 18.31 -8.46 2.88
C LEU A 259 17.32 -9.53 3.35
N GLU A 260 16.77 -10.31 2.42
CA GLU A 260 15.86 -11.41 2.73
C GLU A 260 16.54 -12.47 3.61
N VAL A 261 17.76 -12.88 3.28
CA VAL A 261 18.54 -13.83 4.09
C VAL A 261 18.71 -13.31 5.52
N LYS A 262 19.04 -12.02 5.67
CA LYS A 262 19.19 -11.41 6.99
C LYS A 262 17.86 -11.36 7.75
N TYR A 263 16.79 -10.94 7.10
CA TYR A 263 15.44 -10.94 7.68
C TYR A 263 15.03 -12.31 8.19
N ARG A 264 15.26 -13.36 7.38
CA ARG A 264 14.96 -14.75 7.78
C ARG A 264 15.75 -15.16 9.01
N GLN A 265 17.06 -14.86 9.04
CA GLN A 265 17.91 -15.20 10.18
C GLN A 265 17.43 -14.52 11.47
N GLU A 266 17.22 -13.21 11.44
CA GLU A 266 16.85 -12.41 12.62
C GLU A 266 15.45 -12.79 13.13
N LEU A 267 14.46 -12.88 12.24
CA LEU A 267 13.08 -13.19 12.62
C LEU A 267 12.90 -14.66 13.04
N SER A 268 13.60 -15.60 12.42
CA SER A 268 13.52 -17.01 12.80
C SER A 268 14.21 -17.28 14.13
N THR A 269 15.44 -16.77 14.32
CA THR A 269 16.26 -17.06 15.52
C THR A 269 15.67 -16.42 16.76
N GLU A 270 15.36 -15.13 16.70
CA GLU A 270 14.94 -14.36 17.88
C GLU A 270 13.45 -14.51 18.17
N ARG A 271 12.63 -14.69 17.11
CA ARG A 271 11.17 -14.54 17.20
C ARG A 271 10.38 -15.76 16.70
N LYS A 272 11.05 -16.76 16.13
CA LYS A 272 10.43 -17.97 15.53
C LYS A 272 9.39 -17.63 14.47
N ILE A 273 9.66 -16.59 13.67
CA ILE A 273 8.79 -16.13 12.60
C ILE A 273 9.30 -16.63 11.24
N GLU A 274 8.37 -17.09 10.40
CA GLU A 274 8.60 -17.49 9.01
C GLU A 274 7.76 -16.62 8.06
N PHE A 275 8.23 -16.44 6.84
CA PHE A 275 7.54 -15.71 5.77
C PHE A 275 7.95 -16.27 4.39
N ASN A 276 7.16 -16.04 3.35
CA ASN A 276 7.40 -16.58 2.01
C ASN A 276 8.44 -15.77 1.23
N GLN A 277 8.30 -14.45 1.14
CA GLN A 277 9.27 -13.55 0.47
C GLN A 277 9.43 -12.20 1.18
N LEU A 278 10.59 -11.57 1.03
CA LEU A 278 10.82 -10.18 1.40
C LEU A 278 10.76 -9.34 0.13
N ILE A 279 9.93 -8.29 0.13
CA ILE A 279 9.82 -7.30 -0.92
C ILE A 279 10.51 -6.03 -0.45
N THR A 280 11.42 -5.46 -1.25
CA THR A 280 12.05 -4.18 -0.93
C THR A 280 11.46 -3.06 -1.77
N ILE A 281 11.09 -1.95 -1.15
CA ILE A 281 10.64 -0.74 -1.84
C ILE A 281 11.44 0.48 -1.41
N ALA A 282 11.69 1.40 -2.34
CA ALA A 282 12.13 2.75 -2.00
C ALA A 282 10.95 3.55 -1.43
N ASN A 283 11.23 4.49 -0.53
CA ASN A 283 10.20 5.40 -0.05
C ASN A 283 9.78 6.35 -1.19
N MET A 284 8.50 6.35 -1.55
CA MET A 284 8.03 7.24 -2.62
C MET A 284 8.03 8.69 -2.14
N PRO A 285 8.54 9.64 -2.95
CA PRO A 285 8.59 11.06 -2.60
C PRO A 285 7.22 11.74 -2.72
N VAL A 286 6.20 11.18 -2.05
CA VAL A 286 4.82 11.64 -2.04
C VAL A 286 4.30 11.77 -0.60
N LYS A 287 3.21 12.51 -0.41
CA LYS A 287 2.51 12.70 0.88
C LYS A 287 3.45 12.94 2.07
N ARG A 288 3.40 12.11 3.14
CA ARG A 288 4.16 12.35 4.37
C ARG A 288 5.67 12.24 4.18
N PHE A 289 6.12 11.32 3.33
CA PHE A 289 7.55 11.20 3.07
C PHE A 289 8.08 12.44 2.32
N PHE A 290 7.30 12.98 1.38
CA PHE A 290 7.61 14.26 0.74
C PHE A 290 7.72 15.41 1.76
N ASP A 291 6.76 15.54 2.68
CA ASP A 291 6.79 16.58 3.70
C ASP A 291 7.98 16.40 4.67
N PHE A 292 8.30 15.15 5.02
CA PHE A 292 9.48 14.81 5.80
C PHE A 292 10.76 15.29 5.10
N LEU A 293 10.93 14.98 3.81
CA LEU A 293 12.08 15.41 3.02
C LEU A 293 12.19 16.94 2.97
N ARG A 294 11.07 17.64 2.77
CA ARG A 294 11.04 19.11 2.76
C ARG A 294 11.40 19.71 4.11
N LYS A 295 10.81 19.22 5.21
CA LYS A 295 11.11 19.68 6.57
C LYS A 295 12.58 19.47 6.94
N LYS A 296 13.21 18.43 6.37
CA LYS A 296 14.64 18.11 6.57
C LYS A 296 15.58 18.78 5.56
N GLY A 297 15.06 19.45 4.53
CA GLY A 297 15.88 20.04 3.46
C GLY A 297 16.64 18.99 2.62
N THR A 298 16.08 17.78 2.48
CA THR A 298 16.73 16.65 1.78
C THR A 298 16.00 16.21 0.52
N LEU A 299 14.94 16.93 0.11
CA LEU A 299 14.12 16.57 -1.04
C LEU A 299 14.93 16.55 -2.34
N GLU A 300 15.71 17.59 -2.61
CA GLU A 300 16.53 17.73 -3.80
C GLU A 300 17.56 16.59 -3.89
N GLY A 301 18.29 16.35 -2.81
CA GLY A 301 19.29 15.28 -2.73
C GLY A 301 18.67 13.88 -2.92
N TYR A 302 17.46 13.65 -2.39
CA TYR A 302 16.77 12.38 -2.58
C TYR A 302 16.28 12.20 -4.02
N MET A 303 15.73 13.25 -4.64
CA MET A 303 15.33 13.18 -6.05
C MET A 303 16.53 12.95 -6.96
N ASP A 304 17.67 13.59 -6.71
CA ASP A 304 18.91 13.34 -7.45
C ASP A 304 19.40 11.89 -7.29
N LEU A 305 19.24 11.31 -6.09
CA LEU A 305 19.57 9.90 -5.86
C LEU A 305 18.69 8.99 -6.73
N LEU A 306 17.37 9.22 -6.76
CA LEU A 306 16.44 8.42 -7.56
C LEU A 306 16.74 8.55 -9.06
N VAL A 307 16.96 9.79 -9.55
CA VAL A 307 17.26 10.07 -10.97
C VAL A 307 18.58 9.42 -11.39
N ARG A 308 19.65 9.55 -10.58
CA ARG A 308 20.97 8.96 -10.88
C ARG A 308 20.95 7.44 -10.89
N ASN A 309 20.00 6.82 -10.18
CA ASN A 309 19.88 5.37 -10.11
C ASN A 309 18.74 4.83 -10.97
N PHE A 310 18.18 5.62 -11.90
CA PHE A 310 17.21 5.12 -12.87
C PHE A 310 17.72 3.86 -13.57
N ASN A 311 16.93 2.80 -13.53
CA ASN A 311 17.20 1.53 -14.16
C ASN A 311 16.10 1.24 -15.20
N ALA A 312 16.47 1.21 -16.47
CA ALA A 312 15.52 0.92 -17.55
C ALA A 312 14.95 -0.52 -17.48
N GLU A 313 15.69 -1.46 -16.89
CA GLU A 313 15.28 -2.87 -16.79
C GLU A 313 14.07 -3.06 -15.85
N THR A 314 13.81 -2.11 -14.95
CA THR A 314 12.64 -2.19 -14.05
C THR A 314 11.37 -1.67 -14.72
N VAL A 315 11.48 -0.90 -15.81
CA VAL A 315 10.32 -0.25 -16.47
C VAL A 315 9.27 -1.26 -16.97
N PRO A 316 9.63 -2.43 -17.53
CA PRO A 316 8.64 -3.45 -17.88
C PRO A 316 7.93 -4.06 -16.66
N LEU A 317 8.51 -3.94 -15.47
CA LEU A 317 8.06 -4.59 -14.24
C LEU A 317 7.21 -3.69 -13.34
N VAL A 318 7.07 -2.40 -13.66
CA VAL A 318 6.34 -1.48 -12.78
C VAL A 318 4.84 -1.79 -12.74
N MET A 319 4.23 -1.62 -11.56
CA MET A 319 2.81 -1.97 -11.34
C MET A 319 1.87 -1.35 -12.37
N CYS A 320 2.09 -0.08 -12.75
CA CYS A 320 1.24 0.63 -13.70
C CYS A 320 1.19 0.03 -15.12
N ARG A 321 2.02 -0.98 -15.42
CA ARG A 321 1.94 -1.74 -16.67
C ARG A 321 0.75 -2.69 -16.70
N ASN A 322 0.45 -3.41 -15.62
CA ASN A 322 -0.57 -4.47 -15.62
C ASN A 322 -1.61 -4.34 -14.48
N HIS A 323 -1.53 -3.29 -13.67
CA HIS A 323 -2.52 -2.96 -12.66
C HIS A 323 -3.54 -1.94 -13.20
N VAL A 324 -4.76 -2.01 -12.68
CA VAL A 324 -5.66 -0.85 -12.59
C VAL A 324 -5.93 -0.65 -11.11
N ASN A 325 -5.67 0.56 -10.63
CA ASN A 325 -5.90 0.93 -9.25
C ASN A 325 -7.21 1.74 -9.11
N VAL A 326 -8.04 1.35 -8.14
CA VAL A 326 -9.32 1.98 -7.82
C VAL A 326 -9.20 2.73 -6.50
N GLY A 327 -9.46 4.03 -6.51
CA GLY A 327 -9.57 4.83 -5.30
C GLY A 327 -10.83 4.50 -4.50
N TRP A 328 -10.87 4.89 -3.23
CA TRP A 328 -12.03 4.66 -2.35
C TRP A 328 -13.32 5.27 -2.89
N ASP A 329 -13.23 6.31 -3.73
CA ASP A 329 -14.33 7.00 -4.39
C ASP A 329 -14.70 6.39 -5.76
N GLY A 330 -14.06 5.29 -6.15
CA GLY A 330 -14.29 4.60 -7.42
C GLY A 330 -13.53 5.18 -8.62
N ARG A 331 -12.68 6.19 -8.45
CA ARG A 331 -11.85 6.73 -9.56
C ARG A 331 -10.76 5.75 -9.97
N LEU A 332 -10.42 5.75 -11.27
CA LEU A 332 -9.42 4.84 -11.85
C LEU A 332 -8.05 5.53 -12.04
N TYR A 333 -7.00 4.80 -11.68
CA TYR A 333 -5.60 5.22 -11.72
C TYR A 333 -4.72 4.09 -12.27
N ASP A 334 -3.56 4.43 -12.84
CA ASP A 334 -2.61 3.41 -13.32
C ASP A 334 -1.99 2.61 -12.17
N CYS A 335 -1.80 3.23 -11.00
CA CYS A 335 -1.25 2.59 -9.80
C CYS A 335 -1.61 3.38 -8.54
N ASP A 336 -1.39 2.78 -7.36
CA ASP A 336 -1.59 3.43 -6.06
C ASP A 336 -0.83 4.78 -5.96
N PHE A 337 0.43 4.87 -6.39
CA PHE A 337 1.16 6.15 -6.32
C PHE A 337 0.57 7.24 -7.21
N ASN A 338 0.01 6.88 -8.38
CA ASN A 338 -0.70 7.82 -9.24
C ASN A 338 -1.99 8.30 -8.56
N GLN A 339 -2.70 7.43 -7.83
CA GLN A 339 -3.85 7.84 -7.00
C GLN A 339 -3.43 8.87 -5.95
N GLN A 340 -2.32 8.66 -5.24
CA GLN A 340 -1.90 9.58 -4.19
C GLN A 340 -1.51 10.98 -4.72
N LEU A 341 -1.28 11.10 -6.03
CA LEU A 341 -1.01 12.34 -6.75
C LEU A 341 -2.18 12.79 -7.65
N GLU A 342 -3.33 12.13 -7.56
CA GLU A 342 -4.52 12.38 -8.38
C GLU A 342 -4.26 12.34 -9.91
N LEU A 343 -3.26 11.56 -10.35
CA LEU A 343 -2.90 11.37 -11.75
C LEU A 343 -3.82 10.33 -12.40
N ALA A 344 -4.90 10.80 -13.01
CA ALA A 344 -5.93 9.95 -13.60
C ALA A 344 -5.41 9.00 -14.70
N LEU A 345 -5.96 7.78 -14.74
CA LEU A 345 -5.72 6.82 -15.81
C LEU A 345 -6.38 7.28 -17.11
N GLY A 346 -5.59 7.42 -18.18
CA GLY A 346 -6.04 7.73 -19.52
C GLY A 346 -6.60 9.15 -19.68
N ARG A 347 -7.78 9.41 -19.09
CA ARG A 347 -8.43 10.73 -19.08
C ARG A 347 -8.96 11.09 -17.68
N PRO A 348 -9.03 12.39 -17.34
CA PRO A 348 -9.58 12.82 -16.06
C PRO A 348 -11.03 12.34 -15.84
N GLY A 349 -11.31 11.90 -14.61
CA GLY A 349 -12.67 11.62 -14.13
C GLY A 349 -13.23 10.24 -14.48
N LEU A 350 -12.44 9.33 -15.06
CA LEU A 350 -12.89 7.97 -15.30
C LEU A 350 -13.06 7.20 -13.97
N THR A 351 -14.18 6.50 -13.84
CA THR A 351 -14.55 5.74 -12.64
C THR A 351 -14.87 4.28 -12.97
N VAL A 352 -14.99 3.45 -11.93
CA VAL A 352 -15.46 2.08 -12.04
C VAL A 352 -16.85 1.97 -12.67
N PHE A 353 -17.69 3.00 -12.59
CA PHE A 353 -19.04 3.01 -13.16
C PHE A 353 -19.05 3.27 -14.67
N ASP A 354 -17.97 3.81 -15.21
CA ASP A 354 -17.88 4.11 -16.63
C ASP A 354 -17.56 2.88 -17.46
N VAL A 355 -16.79 1.92 -16.92
CA VAL A 355 -16.24 0.76 -17.66
C VAL A 355 -16.91 -0.53 -17.24
N ASP A 356 -17.23 -1.42 -18.19
CA ASP A 356 -17.87 -2.72 -17.88
C ASP A 356 -16.89 -3.86 -17.62
N SER A 357 -15.61 -3.65 -17.94
CA SER A 357 -14.51 -4.60 -17.75
C SER A 357 -13.18 -3.84 -17.70
N LEU A 358 -12.14 -4.42 -17.13
CA LEU A 358 -10.78 -3.87 -17.15
C LEU A 358 -10.06 -4.07 -18.50
N ASP A 359 -10.68 -4.84 -19.40
CA ASP A 359 -10.30 -5.00 -20.81
C ASP A 359 -10.97 -3.98 -21.75
N ASP A 360 -11.73 -3.03 -21.19
CA ASP A 360 -12.43 -1.96 -21.92
C ASP A 360 -11.48 -1.13 -22.80
N GLU A 361 -11.98 -0.71 -23.96
CA GLU A 361 -11.19 0.03 -24.96
C GLU A 361 -10.64 1.36 -24.43
N ARG A 362 -11.33 1.97 -23.47
CA ARG A 362 -10.89 3.21 -22.81
C ARG A 362 -9.67 3.01 -21.93
N LEU A 363 -9.45 1.78 -21.46
CA LEU A 363 -8.33 1.42 -20.61
C LEU A 363 -7.21 0.75 -21.43
N ARG A 364 -7.55 -0.03 -22.45
CA ARG A 364 -6.61 -0.85 -23.22
C ARG A 364 -5.60 0.04 -23.94
N ARG A 365 -4.30 -0.24 -23.73
CA ARG A 365 -3.19 0.57 -24.29
C ARG A 365 -3.29 2.07 -23.98
N ALA A 366 -4.03 2.44 -22.93
CA ALA A 366 -4.03 3.82 -22.47
C ALA A 366 -2.59 4.22 -22.07
N PRO A 367 -2.15 5.45 -22.41
CA PRO A 367 -0.86 5.94 -21.98
C PRO A 367 -0.84 6.04 -20.45
N ILE A 368 0.23 5.54 -19.84
CA ILE A 368 0.40 5.60 -18.38
C ILE A 368 0.78 7.03 -17.98
N ALA A 369 0.13 7.56 -16.95
CA ALA A 369 0.49 8.85 -16.39
C ALA A 369 1.82 8.75 -15.63
N THR A 370 2.73 9.70 -15.88
CA THR A 370 4.08 9.71 -15.32
C THR A 370 4.38 11.06 -14.69
N ALA A 371 5.02 11.07 -13.53
CA ALA A 371 5.58 12.26 -12.91
C ALA A 371 6.93 11.93 -12.23
N ALA A 372 7.48 12.87 -11.49
CA ALA A 372 8.82 12.71 -10.89
C ALA A 372 8.88 11.56 -9.86
N HIS A 373 7.78 11.20 -9.21
CA HIS A 373 7.74 10.04 -8.30
C HIS A 373 8.06 8.71 -9.00
N CYS A 374 7.86 8.61 -10.31
CA CYS A 374 8.14 7.39 -11.08
C CYS A 374 9.62 6.96 -11.02
N PHE A 375 10.54 7.89 -10.73
CA PHE A 375 11.93 7.53 -10.45
C PHE A 375 12.07 6.67 -9.18
N GLY A 376 11.17 6.79 -8.20
CA GLY A 376 11.14 5.90 -7.03
C GLY A 376 10.81 4.45 -7.42
N CYS A 377 9.90 4.25 -8.37
CA CYS A 377 9.52 2.93 -8.86
C CYS A 377 10.59 2.28 -9.75
N THR A 378 11.50 3.09 -10.30
CA THR A 378 12.46 2.64 -11.32
C THR A 378 13.92 2.83 -10.92
N ALA A 379 14.18 3.30 -9.71
CA ALA A 379 15.53 3.41 -9.20
C ALA A 379 16.05 2.05 -8.72
N ALA A 380 17.32 1.76 -9.04
CA ALA A 380 18.02 0.53 -8.66
C ALA A 380 17.25 -0.75 -9.05
N GLN A 381 16.71 -1.48 -8.08
CA GLN A 381 15.98 -2.74 -8.31
C GLN A 381 14.48 -2.52 -8.58
N GLY A 382 14.00 -1.29 -8.47
CA GLY A 382 12.58 -0.95 -8.57
C GLY A 382 11.84 -1.09 -7.24
N SER A 383 10.57 -0.70 -7.25
CA SER A 383 9.68 -0.71 -6.07
C SER A 383 8.25 -1.18 -6.41
N SER A 384 8.12 -2.07 -7.38
CA SER A 384 6.84 -2.51 -7.94
C SER A 384 6.67 -4.01 -7.87
#